data_AF-A0A938EM08-F1
#
_entry.id   AF-A0A938EM08-F1
#
_cell.length_a   1.000
_cell.length_b   1.000
_cell.length_c   1.000
_cell.angle_alpha   90.00
_cell.angle_beta   90.00
_cell.angle_gamma   90.00
#
_symmetry.space_group_name_H-M   'P 1'
#
loop_
_entity.id
_entity.type
_entity.pdbx_description
1 polymer ?
#
loop_
_entity_poly.entity_id
_entity_poly.type
_entity_poly.pdbx_seq_one_letter_code
_entity_poly.pdbx_strand_id
1 'polypeptide(L)'
;MPEDDPYALSYETGQGTVYTVSGGDWDSISSPDEGERERIVVNMGPQHPSTHGVLRLILELEGETVIDTRCGIGYLHTGIEKNMEYRTWTQGVTFVTRMDYLSPFFNETAYCLGVEKLLGVTDQIPERASTIRVLMMELNRISSHLVALATGGMELGALTAMTFGFRERELILDIFEMVTGLRMNSAYVRP
;
A
#
# COMPACT_ATOMS: atom_id res chain seq x y z
N MET A 1 -30.32 5.20 6.43
CA MET A 1 -28.86 5.04 6.26
C MET A 1 -28.70 3.84 5.34
N PRO A 2 -27.86 3.85 4.30
CA PRO A 2 -27.80 2.71 3.38
C PRO A 2 -27.30 1.49 4.16
N GLU A 3 -28.13 0.45 4.25
CA GLU A 3 -27.92 -0.74 5.10
C GLU A 3 -27.02 -1.80 4.45
N ASP A 4 -26.58 -1.61 3.20
CA ASP A 4 -25.69 -2.53 2.52
C ASP A 4 -24.42 -1.79 2.05
N ASP A 5 -23.32 -2.03 2.76
CA ASP A 5 -21.97 -1.73 2.25
C ASP A 5 -21.56 -2.90 1.33
N PRO A 6 -21.46 -2.70 0.00
CA PRO A 6 -21.13 -3.77 -0.95
C PRO A 6 -19.71 -4.33 -0.75
N TYR A 7 -18.88 -3.68 0.06
CA TYR A 7 -17.50 -4.10 0.33
C TYR A 7 -17.33 -4.85 1.66
N ALA A 8 -18.38 -4.94 2.49
CA ALA A 8 -18.31 -5.61 3.78
C ALA A 8 -19.42 -6.67 3.90
N LEU A 9 -19.01 -7.94 4.02
CA LEU A 9 -19.96 -9.02 4.34
C LEU A 9 -20.47 -8.83 5.78
N SER A 10 -21.79 -8.85 5.93
CA SER A 10 -22.48 -8.79 7.22
C SER A 10 -23.23 -10.08 7.49
N TYR A 11 -23.29 -10.51 8.75
CA TYR A 11 -24.24 -11.54 9.19
C TYR A 11 -25.01 -11.07 10.42
N GLU A 12 -26.25 -11.52 10.55
CA GLU A 12 -27.09 -11.19 11.70
C GLU A 12 -26.78 -12.12 12.88
N THR A 13 -26.60 -11.51 14.06
CA THR A 13 -26.53 -12.22 15.33
C THR A 13 -27.72 -11.84 16.21
N GLY A 14 -27.96 -12.60 17.29
CA GLY A 14 -29.00 -12.27 18.28
C GLY A 14 -28.82 -10.91 18.99
N GLN A 15 -27.71 -10.19 18.76
CA GLN A 15 -27.44 -8.84 19.28
C GLN A 15 -27.37 -7.75 18.19
N GLY A 16 -27.66 -8.09 16.92
CA GLY A 16 -27.65 -7.17 15.78
C GLY A 16 -26.72 -7.59 14.65
N THR A 17 -26.69 -6.76 13.60
CA THR A 17 -25.87 -6.96 12.39
C THR A 17 -24.40 -6.71 12.69
N VAL A 18 -23.58 -7.75 12.51
CA VAL A 18 -22.13 -7.67 12.70
C VAL A 18 -21.48 -7.58 11.31
N TYR A 19 -20.75 -6.51 11.07
CA TYR A 19 -19.92 -6.34 9.88
C TYR A 19 -18.52 -6.89 10.18
N THR A 20 -18.13 -7.97 9.52
CA THR A 20 -16.79 -8.53 9.66
C THR A 20 -15.90 -8.00 8.54
N VAL A 21 -14.85 -7.26 8.91
CA VAL A 21 -13.75 -6.91 7.98
C VAL A 21 -13.04 -8.18 7.47
N SER A 22 -13.15 -9.27 8.22
CA SER A 22 -12.71 -10.62 7.89
C SER A 22 -13.84 -11.49 7.31
N GLY A 23 -14.71 -10.88 6.50
CA GLY A 23 -15.72 -11.57 5.71
C GLY A 23 -15.08 -12.49 4.69
N GLY A 24 -15.03 -13.78 5.00
CA GLY A 24 -14.84 -14.84 4.03
C GLY A 24 -15.63 -16.03 4.54
N ASP A 25 -16.32 -16.71 3.64
CA ASP A 25 -17.03 -17.96 3.91
C ASP A 25 -15.98 -19.08 4.13
N TRP A 26 -15.11 -18.90 5.12
CA TRP A 26 -13.85 -19.64 5.29
C TRP A 26 -14.07 -21.13 5.54
N ASP A 27 -15.19 -21.45 6.19
CA ASP A 27 -15.57 -22.82 6.53
C ASP A 27 -15.97 -23.61 5.26
N SER A 28 -16.57 -22.97 4.27
CA SER A 28 -16.98 -23.60 2.99
C SER A 28 -15.80 -24.07 2.11
N ILE A 29 -14.61 -23.50 2.32
CA ILE A 29 -13.38 -23.81 1.56
C ILE A 29 -12.58 -24.92 2.25
N SER A 30 -12.76 -25.08 3.57
CA SER A 30 -11.99 -26.05 4.37
C SER A 30 -12.42 -27.50 4.15
N SER A 31 -13.58 -27.72 3.53
CA SER A 31 -14.18 -29.04 3.27
C SER A 31 -14.35 -29.25 1.77
N PRO A 32 -13.36 -29.84 1.06
CA PRO A 32 -13.56 -30.26 -0.32
C PRO A 32 -14.69 -31.29 -0.40
N ASP A 33 -15.58 -31.16 -1.39
CA ASP A 33 -16.59 -32.18 -1.70
C ASP A 33 -15.88 -33.53 -2.00
N GLU A 34 -16.35 -34.61 -1.36
CA GLU A 34 -15.84 -35.97 -1.52
C GLU A 34 -16.03 -36.45 -2.98
N GLY A 35 -15.12 -36.12 -3.89
CA GLY A 35 -15.16 -36.63 -5.26
C GLY A 35 -14.26 -35.97 -6.29
N GLU A 36 -13.75 -34.76 -6.03
CA GLU A 36 -12.87 -34.06 -6.98
C GLU A 36 -11.39 -34.22 -6.60
N ARG A 37 -10.62 -34.82 -7.52
CA ARG A 37 -9.16 -34.99 -7.56
C ARG A 37 -8.38 -34.07 -6.61
N GLU A 38 -7.60 -34.66 -5.69
CA GLU A 38 -6.51 -34.08 -4.86
C GLU A 38 -6.38 -32.53 -4.85
N ARG A 39 -7.44 -31.80 -4.52
CA ARG A 39 -7.36 -30.35 -4.34
C ARG A 39 -6.75 -30.05 -2.99
N ILE A 40 -5.68 -29.26 -2.99
CA ILE A 40 -4.97 -28.87 -1.78
C ILE A 40 -5.17 -27.37 -1.55
N VAL A 41 -5.64 -27.03 -0.36
CA VAL A 41 -5.72 -25.62 0.08
C VAL A 41 -4.46 -25.28 0.86
N VAL A 42 -3.70 -24.31 0.36
CA VAL A 42 -2.47 -23.81 0.99
C VAL A 42 -2.68 -22.38 1.48
N ASN A 43 -2.40 -22.15 2.76
CA ASN A 43 -2.44 -20.82 3.36
C ASN A 43 -1.03 -20.24 3.42
N MET A 44 -0.76 -19.24 2.59
CA MET A 44 0.53 -18.55 2.49
C MET A 44 0.44 -17.17 3.17
N GLY A 45 1.25 -16.95 4.21
CA GLY A 45 1.21 -15.72 5.01
C GLY A 45 0.44 -15.89 6.34
N PRO A 46 0.11 -14.79 7.05
CA PRO A 46 0.32 -13.38 6.69
C PRO A 46 1.79 -12.93 6.79
N GLN A 47 2.62 -13.73 7.46
CA GLN A 47 4.06 -13.49 7.65
C GLN A 47 4.84 -14.49 6.79
N HIS A 48 5.08 -14.14 5.53
CA HIS A 48 5.91 -14.91 4.60
C HIS A 48 6.94 -13.97 3.95
N PRO A 49 8.21 -14.34 3.77
CA PRO A 49 9.22 -13.44 3.20
C PRO A 49 8.84 -12.86 1.83
N SER A 50 8.15 -13.63 0.98
CA SER A 50 7.72 -13.25 -0.36
C SER A 50 6.42 -12.43 -0.44
N THR A 51 5.92 -11.89 0.68
CA THR A 51 4.73 -11.02 0.66
C THR A 51 5.07 -9.54 0.79
N HIS A 52 6.36 -9.19 0.93
CA HIS A 52 6.89 -7.83 1.04
C HIS A 52 5.93 -6.83 1.74
N GLY A 53 5.49 -7.21 2.94
CA GLY A 53 4.41 -6.57 3.66
C GLY A 53 3.66 -7.58 4.50
N VAL A 54 2.37 -7.31 4.74
CA VAL A 54 1.48 -8.25 5.43
C VAL A 54 0.33 -8.59 4.51
N LEU A 55 0.45 -9.75 3.85
CA LEU A 55 -0.52 -10.28 2.90
C LEU A 55 -0.72 -11.76 3.21
N ARG A 56 -1.99 -12.18 3.23
CA ARG A 56 -2.36 -13.58 3.33
C ARG A 56 -2.97 -14.01 2.00
N LEU A 57 -2.45 -15.10 1.43
CA LEU A 57 -2.98 -15.72 0.22
C LEU A 57 -3.49 -17.11 0.58
N ILE A 58 -4.75 -17.39 0.26
CA ILE A 58 -5.30 -18.75 0.31
C ILE A 58 -5.34 -19.25 -1.12
N LEU A 59 -4.53 -20.27 -1.39
CA LEU A 59 -4.33 -20.84 -2.71
C LEU A 59 -5.04 -22.19 -2.76
N GLU A 60 -5.87 -22.39 -3.77
CA GLU A 60 -6.42 -23.69 -4.11
C GLU A 60 -5.60 -24.27 -5.25
N LEU A 61 -4.98 -25.43 -5.02
CA LEU A 61 -4.03 -26.05 -5.93
C LEU A 61 -4.56 -27.39 -6.44
N GLU A 62 -4.39 -27.64 -7.74
CA GLU A 62 -4.46 -28.97 -8.35
C GLU A 62 -3.05 -29.32 -8.86
N GLY A 63 -2.32 -30.13 -8.10
CA GLY A 63 -0.89 -30.37 -8.34
C GLY A 63 -0.06 -29.08 -8.24
N GLU A 64 0.58 -28.69 -9.34
CA GLU A 64 1.39 -27.45 -9.45
C GLU A 64 0.59 -26.25 -9.98
N THR A 65 -0.69 -26.44 -10.34
CA THR A 65 -1.52 -25.39 -10.93
C THR A 65 -2.37 -24.71 -9.87
N VAL A 66 -2.32 -23.37 -9.84
CA VAL A 66 -3.23 -22.56 -9.02
C VAL A 66 -4.58 -22.45 -9.71
N ILE A 67 -5.65 -22.91 -9.05
CA ILE A 67 -7.02 -22.91 -9.56
C ILE A 67 -7.80 -21.69 -9.05
N ASP A 68 -7.65 -21.37 -7.77
CA ASP A 68 -8.22 -20.18 -7.14
C ASP A 68 -7.20 -19.51 -6.21
N THR A 69 -7.33 -18.20 -6.03
CA THR A 69 -6.51 -17.41 -5.12
C THR A 69 -7.36 -16.35 -4.44
N ARG A 70 -7.45 -16.41 -3.12
CA ARG A 70 -8.13 -15.41 -2.31
C ARG A 70 -7.13 -14.60 -1.50
N CYS A 71 -7.15 -13.28 -1.69
CA CYS A 71 -6.25 -12.34 -1.01
C CYS A 71 -6.89 -11.80 0.27
N GLY A 72 -6.35 -12.19 1.43
CA GLY A 72 -6.61 -11.53 2.70
C GLY A 72 -5.76 -10.27 2.82
N ILE A 73 -6.40 -9.11 2.63
CA ILE A 73 -5.81 -7.77 2.80
C ILE A 73 -6.37 -7.09 4.06
N GLY A 74 -5.90 -5.88 4.37
CA GLY A 74 -6.40 -5.07 5.49
C GLY A 74 -5.62 -5.22 6.80
N TYR A 75 -4.62 -6.10 6.85
CA TYR A 75 -3.74 -6.24 8.03
C TYR A 75 -2.95 -4.97 8.38
N LEU A 76 -2.74 -4.09 7.39
CA LEU A 76 -2.10 -2.78 7.57
C LEU A 76 -3.11 -1.62 7.47
N HIS A 77 -4.42 -1.89 7.62
CA HIS A 77 -5.42 -0.84 7.65
C HIS A 77 -5.26 0.00 8.92
N THR A 78 -4.85 1.25 8.75
CA THR A 78 -4.60 2.20 9.87
C THR A 78 -5.63 3.32 9.94
N GLY A 79 -6.68 3.27 9.10
CA GLY A 79 -7.73 4.28 9.07
C GLY A 79 -7.24 5.68 8.71
N ILE A 80 -6.28 5.80 7.77
CA ILE A 80 -5.68 7.08 7.35
C ILE A 80 -6.77 8.08 6.96
N GLU A 81 -7.71 7.66 6.11
CA GLU A 81 -8.81 8.51 5.62
C GLU A 81 -9.69 9.02 6.77
N LYS A 82 -10.05 8.12 7.71
CA LYS A 82 -10.83 8.49 8.89
C LYS A 82 -10.08 9.47 9.79
N ASN A 83 -8.78 9.31 9.95
CA ASN A 83 -7.96 10.25 10.70
C ASN A 83 -7.93 11.62 10.04
N MET A 84 -7.90 11.68 8.70
CA MET A 84 -7.86 12.95 7.96
C MET A 84 -9.11 13.80 8.14
N GLU A 85 -10.28 13.21 8.43
CA GLU A 85 -11.51 13.97 8.75
C GLU A 85 -11.33 14.90 9.96
N TYR A 86 -10.45 14.55 10.90
CA TYR A 86 -10.21 15.30 12.14
C TYR A 86 -8.89 16.09 12.10
N ARG A 87 -8.33 16.34 10.92
CA ARG A 87 -7.05 17.03 10.73
C ARG A 87 -7.21 18.22 9.80
N THR A 88 -6.43 19.27 10.05
CA THR A 88 -6.32 20.37 9.10
C THR A 88 -5.65 19.89 7.81
N TRP A 89 -5.83 20.59 6.70
CA TRP A 89 -5.18 20.19 5.45
C TRP A 89 -3.65 20.15 5.56
N THR A 90 -3.06 21.08 6.31
CA THR A 90 -1.62 21.07 6.60
C THR A 90 -1.18 19.85 7.41
N GLN A 91 -2.00 19.38 8.35
CA GLN A 91 -1.75 18.16 9.11
C GLN A 91 -1.99 16.91 8.26
N GLY A 92 -2.93 16.93 7.30
CA GLY A 92 -3.24 15.80 6.41
C GLY A 92 -2.02 15.29 5.65
N VAL A 93 -1.08 16.19 5.28
CA VAL A 93 0.18 15.85 4.61
C VAL A 93 0.98 14.78 5.38
N THR A 94 1.01 14.84 6.72
CA THR A 94 1.79 13.90 7.54
C THR A 94 1.19 12.50 7.59
N PHE A 95 -0.07 12.36 7.15
CA PHE A 95 -0.76 11.09 7.00
C PHE A 95 -0.61 10.52 5.59
N VAL A 96 -0.87 11.33 4.55
CA VAL A 96 -0.80 10.87 3.14
C VAL A 96 0.60 10.45 2.72
N THR A 97 1.67 11.03 3.31
CA THR A 97 3.06 10.61 3.07
C THR A 97 3.30 9.12 3.34
N ARG A 98 2.46 8.49 4.18
CA ARG A 98 2.57 7.08 4.59
C ARG A 98 1.67 6.13 3.79
N MET A 99 0.85 6.61 2.86
CA MET A 99 -0.09 5.77 2.09
C MET A 99 0.65 4.80 1.17
N ASP A 100 1.61 5.29 0.40
CA ASP A 100 2.68 4.51 -0.22
C ASP A 100 4.02 4.99 0.36
N TYR A 101 4.60 4.15 1.23
CA TYR A 101 5.84 4.46 1.93
C TYR A 101 7.08 4.46 1.01
N LEU A 102 6.99 3.92 -0.21
CA LEU A 102 8.05 4.00 -1.21
C LEU A 102 7.97 5.27 -2.05
N SER A 103 6.79 5.87 -2.17
CA SER A 103 6.55 7.04 -3.03
C SER A 103 5.94 8.24 -2.27
N PRO A 104 6.49 8.68 -1.12
CA PRO A 104 5.89 9.71 -0.28
C PRO A 104 5.67 11.05 -1.00
N PHE A 105 6.60 11.48 -1.86
CA PHE A 105 6.49 12.77 -2.56
C PHE A 105 5.34 12.78 -3.58
N PHE A 106 5.00 11.64 -4.17
CA PHE A 106 3.84 11.52 -5.05
C PHE A 106 2.53 11.67 -4.26
N ASN A 107 2.41 11.00 -3.12
CA ASN A 107 1.21 11.09 -2.28
C ASN A 107 1.00 12.51 -1.75
N GLU A 108 2.06 13.13 -1.23
CA GLU A 108 2.03 14.50 -0.75
C GLU A 108 1.64 15.47 -1.88
N THR A 109 2.24 15.32 -3.06
CA THR A 109 1.96 16.19 -4.22
C THR A 109 0.53 16.01 -4.71
N ALA A 110 0.04 14.77 -4.86
CA ALA A 110 -1.33 14.49 -5.29
C ALA A 110 -2.35 15.11 -4.32
N TYR A 111 -2.11 14.98 -3.02
CA TYR A 111 -2.94 15.59 -1.98
C TYR A 111 -2.92 17.13 -2.06
N CYS A 112 -1.73 17.75 -2.14
CA CYS A 112 -1.60 19.21 -2.19
C CYS A 112 -2.20 19.79 -3.46
N LEU A 113 -2.02 19.16 -4.62
CA LEU A 113 -2.67 19.58 -5.87
C LEU A 113 -4.20 19.56 -5.75
N GLY A 114 -4.76 18.56 -5.05
CA GLY A 114 -6.19 18.50 -4.73
C GLY A 114 -6.64 19.69 -3.87
N VAL A 115 -5.92 20.00 -2.81
CA VAL A 115 -6.22 21.13 -1.91
C VAL A 115 -6.07 22.48 -2.63
N GLU A 116 -5.01 22.67 -3.40
CA GLU A 116 -4.74 23.88 -4.18
C GLU A 116 -5.86 24.16 -5.20
N LYS A 117 -6.33 23.10 -5.87
CA LYS A 117 -7.45 23.17 -6.82
C LYS A 117 -8.76 23.52 -6.13
N LEU A 118 -9.02 22.96 -4.94
CA LEU A 118 -10.22 23.28 -4.14
C LEU A 118 -10.21 24.75 -3.67
N LEU A 119 -9.03 25.28 -3.36
CA LEU A 119 -8.84 26.67 -2.94
C LEU A 119 -8.80 27.67 -4.11
N GLY A 120 -8.67 27.19 -5.36
CA GLY A 120 -8.52 28.06 -6.53
C GLY A 120 -7.20 28.83 -6.56
N VAL A 121 -6.13 28.29 -5.95
CA VAL A 121 -4.81 28.93 -5.85
C VAL A 121 -3.76 28.29 -6.75
N THR A 122 -4.13 27.36 -7.63
CA THR A 122 -3.20 26.63 -8.51
C THR A 122 -2.31 27.56 -9.34
N ASP A 123 -2.85 28.67 -9.85
CA ASP A 123 -2.08 29.65 -10.64
C ASP A 123 -1.18 30.56 -9.79
N GLN A 124 -1.33 30.53 -8.47
CA GLN A 124 -0.51 31.31 -7.53
C GLN A 124 0.74 30.55 -7.07
N ILE A 125 0.83 29.26 -7.39
CA ILE A 125 1.99 28.44 -7.02
C ILE A 125 3.20 28.88 -7.86
N PRO A 126 4.33 29.25 -7.22
CA PRO A 126 5.52 29.67 -7.96
C PRO A 126 6.04 28.55 -8.86
N GLU A 127 6.49 28.90 -10.07
CA GLU A 127 7.09 27.95 -11.02
C GLU A 127 8.22 27.13 -10.38
N ARG A 128 9.05 27.77 -9.54
CA ARG A 128 10.11 27.10 -8.78
C ARG A 128 9.59 25.96 -7.91
N ALA A 129 8.42 26.12 -7.27
CA ALA A 129 7.83 25.07 -6.44
C ALA A 129 7.40 23.87 -7.30
N SER A 130 6.77 24.12 -8.44
CA SER A 130 6.39 23.07 -9.41
C SER A 130 7.61 22.31 -9.94
N THR A 131 8.69 23.02 -10.29
CA THR A 131 9.94 22.40 -10.76
C THR A 131 10.58 21.52 -9.68
N ILE A 132 10.62 21.99 -8.42
CA ILE A 132 11.14 21.20 -7.30
C ILE A 132 10.26 19.97 -7.05
N ARG A 133 8.93 20.10 -7.10
CA ARG A 133 8.00 18.95 -6.95
C ARG A 133 8.32 17.87 -7.98
N VAL A 134 8.46 18.24 -9.25
CA VAL A 134 8.80 17.29 -10.32
C VAL A 134 10.17 16.64 -10.07
N LEU A 135 11.19 17.43 -9.73
CA LEU A 135 12.52 16.90 -9.43
C LEU A 135 12.50 15.87 -8.29
N MET A 136 11.83 16.20 -7.18
CA MET A 136 11.72 15.31 -6.03
C MET A 136 10.91 14.05 -6.36
N MET A 137 9.81 14.19 -7.11
CA MET A 137 9.00 13.06 -7.56
C MET A 137 9.80 12.12 -8.48
N GLU A 138 10.59 12.64 -9.43
CA GLU A 138 11.37 11.79 -10.33
C GLU A 138 12.54 11.08 -9.63
N LEU A 139 13.21 11.74 -8.68
CA LEU A 139 14.15 11.05 -7.78
C LEU A 139 13.45 9.96 -6.96
N ASN A 140 12.23 10.23 -6.47
CA ASN A 140 11.46 9.26 -5.72
C ASN A 140 10.99 8.10 -6.59
N ARG A 141 10.64 8.35 -7.85
CA ARG A 141 10.31 7.31 -8.83
C ARG A 141 11.48 6.35 -8.99
N ILE A 142 12.69 6.86 -9.21
CA ILE A 142 13.91 6.04 -9.32
C ILE A 142 14.11 5.21 -8.04
N SER A 143 14.02 5.85 -6.86
CA SER A 143 14.16 5.17 -5.57
C SER A 143 13.13 4.03 -5.37
N SER A 144 11.87 4.25 -5.74
CA SER A 144 10.80 3.26 -5.67
C SER A 144 11.05 2.08 -6.63
N HIS A 145 11.47 2.35 -7.86
CA HIS A 145 11.79 1.30 -8.84
C HIS A 145 13.04 0.52 -8.46
N LEU A 146 14.04 1.14 -7.83
CA LEU A 146 15.20 0.43 -7.28
C LEU A 146 14.78 -0.59 -6.22
N VAL A 147 13.81 -0.26 -5.37
CA VAL A 147 13.24 -1.24 -4.42
C VAL A 147 12.52 -2.35 -5.18
N ALA A 148 11.63 -2.01 -6.12
CA ALA A 148 10.89 -3.02 -6.90
C ALA A 148 11.81 -4.02 -7.62
N LEU A 149 12.89 -3.53 -8.24
CA LEU A 149 13.90 -4.38 -8.89
C LEU A 149 14.74 -5.16 -7.88
N ALA A 150 15.14 -4.55 -6.77
CA ALA A 150 15.92 -5.18 -5.71
C ALA A 150 15.17 -6.36 -5.09
N THR A 151 13.92 -6.13 -4.68
CA THR A 151 13.07 -7.14 -4.03
C THR A 151 12.61 -8.18 -5.03
N GLY A 152 12.19 -7.79 -6.24
CA GLY A 152 11.83 -8.73 -7.30
C GLY A 152 13.01 -9.64 -7.70
N GLY A 153 14.23 -9.10 -7.72
CA GLY A 153 15.45 -9.90 -7.89
C GLY A 153 15.66 -10.90 -6.75
N MET A 154 15.47 -10.47 -5.50
CA MET A 154 15.56 -11.34 -4.33
C MET A 154 14.54 -12.49 -4.37
N GLU A 155 13.30 -12.23 -4.79
CA GLU A 155 12.25 -13.26 -4.90
C GLU A 155 12.59 -14.33 -5.94
N LEU A 156 13.32 -13.96 -7.00
CA LEU A 156 13.87 -14.88 -8.00
C LEU A 156 15.18 -15.55 -7.56
N GLY A 157 15.69 -15.23 -6.37
CA GLY A 157 16.94 -15.77 -5.80
C GLY A 157 18.20 -14.94 -6.10
N ALA A 158 18.10 -13.80 -6.79
CA ALA A 158 19.22 -12.94 -7.14
C ALA A 158 19.55 -11.91 -6.04
N LEU A 159 20.19 -12.37 -4.96
CA LEU A 159 20.58 -11.53 -3.82
C LEU A 159 21.48 -10.34 -4.19
N THR A 160 22.33 -10.49 -5.21
CA THR A 160 23.21 -9.40 -5.67
C THR A 160 22.43 -8.21 -6.23
N ALA A 161 21.30 -8.46 -6.91
CA ALA A 161 20.43 -7.39 -7.40
C ALA A 161 19.85 -6.57 -6.24
N MET A 162 19.48 -7.25 -5.16
CA MET A 162 19.01 -6.60 -3.92
C MET A 162 20.08 -5.69 -3.32
N THR A 163 21.31 -6.19 -3.15
CA THR A 163 22.40 -5.42 -2.55
C THR A 163 22.74 -4.17 -3.36
N PHE A 164 22.82 -4.28 -4.69
CA PHE A 164 23.08 -3.11 -5.53
C PHE A 164 21.91 -2.14 -5.58
N GLY A 165 20.67 -2.62 -5.70
CA GLY A 165 19.49 -1.75 -5.71
C GLY A 165 19.37 -0.92 -4.43
N PHE A 166 19.60 -1.52 -3.25
CA PHE A 166 19.62 -0.76 -2.00
C PHE A 166 20.81 0.20 -1.90
N ARG A 167 22.01 -0.19 -2.33
CA ARG A 167 23.16 0.73 -2.34
C ARG A 167 22.89 1.99 -3.18
N GLU A 168 22.37 1.83 -4.40
CA GLU A 168 22.05 2.96 -5.26
C GLU A 168 20.90 3.80 -4.69
N ARG A 169 19.94 3.15 -4.03
CA ARG A 169 18.85 3.84 -3.35
C ARG A 169 19.35 4.74 -2.22
N GLU A 170 20.36 4.33 -1.47
CA GLU A 170 20.90 5.14 -0.37
C GLU A 170 21.41 6.51 -0.84
N LEU A 171 22.00 6.60 -2.03
CA LEU A 171 22.44 7.88 -2.61
C LEU A 171 21.28 8.86 -2.80
N ILE A 172 20.10 8.36 -3.19
CA ILE A 172 18.89 9.17 -3.34
C ILE A 172 18.34 9.55 -1.97
N LEU A 173 18.38 8.65 -0.99
CA LEU A 173 17.92 8.95 0.38
C LEU A 173 18.79 10.01 1.06
N ASP A 174 20.09 10.06 0.77
CA ASP A 174 20.98 11.12 1.26
C ASP A 174 20.56 12.50 0.70
N ILE A 175 20.12 12.55 -0.56
CA ILE A 175 19.55 13.77 -1.15
C ILE A 175 18.24 14.14 -0.45
N PHE A 176 17.36 13.18 -0.18
CA PHE A 176 16.11 13.44 0.55
C PHE A 176 16.38 13.97 1.96
N GLU A 177 17.32 13.37 2.67
CA GLU A 177 17.73 13.84 4.00
C GLU A 177 18.32 15.25 3.94
N MET A 178 19.16 15.55 2.94
CA MET A 178 19.72 16.88 2.75
C MET A 178 18.64 17.95 2.51
N VAL A 179 17.57 17.61 1.78
CA VAL A 179 16.50 18.55 1.41
C VAL A 179 15.44 18.67 2.50
N THR A 180 15.01 17.56 3.09
CA THR A 180 13.85 17.51 4.00
C THR A 180 14.22 17.24 5.46
N GLY A 181 15.49 16.91 5.75
CA GLY A 181 15.93 16.47 7.08
C GLY A 181 15.49 15.06 7.46
N LEU A 182 14.86 14.32 6.54
CA LEU A 182 14.28 12.99 6.78
C LEU A 182 14.57 12.09 5.58
N ARG A 183 14.87 10.81 5.85
CA ARG A 183 15.10 9.80 4.79
C ARG A 183 13.79 9.25 4.21
N MET A 184 12.73 9.23 5.00
CA MET A 184 11.40 8.74 4.62
C MET A 184 10.32 9.56 5.32
N ASN A 185 9.10 9.54 4.79
CA ASN A 185 7.94 10.24 5.37
C ASN A 185 8.20 11.74 5.59
N SER A 186 8.69 12.42 4.54
CA SER A 186 9.25 13.76 4.64
C SER A 186 8.23 14.85 5.00
N ALA A 187 6.96 14.69 4.62
CA ALA A 187 5.93 15.71 4.75
C ALA A 187 6.43 17.08 4.25
N TYR A 188 7.08 17.06 3.08
CA TYR A 188 7.82 18.19 2.53
C TYR A 188 6.94 19.05 1.63
N VAL A 189 6.11 18.42 0.78
CA VAL A 189 5.19 19.15 -0.07
C VAL A 189 3.99 19.60 0.77
N ARG A 190 3.68 20.89 0.73
CA ARG A 190 2.58 21.50 1.48
C ARG A 190 1.58 22.19 0.56
N PRO A 191 0.28 22.21 0.93
CA PRO A 191 -0.76 22.93 0.22
C PRO A 191 -0.69 24.44 0.47
#